data_AF-A0A7W1VE82-F1
#
_entry.id   AF-A0A7W1VE82-F1
#
_cell.length_a   1.000
_cell.length_b   1.000
_cell.length_c   1.000
_cell.angle_alpha   90.00
_cell.angle_beta   90.00
_cell.angle_gamma   90.00
#
_symmetry.space_group_name_H-M   'P 1'
#
loop_
_entity.id
_entity.type
_entity.pdbx_description
1 polymer ?
#
loop_
_entity_poly.entity_id
_entity_poly.type
_entity_poly.pdbx_seq_one_letter_code
_entity_poly.pdbx_strand_id
1 'polypeptide(L)'
;MSLEITVPGTTELYKAERRPQPNLRPDQLKEYVGTYYSDEIDVLWSIDLVEGKLRVRRKRFEDKTLEPSSLNGFYFTHSDDTTDITYLLNFQRAKDGKINQFTVSAGRLEFLPAQCFIKIVFSKTLL
;
A
#
# COMPACT_ATOMS: atom_id res chain seq x y z
N MET A 1 27.13 -20.41 4.95
CA MET A 1 27.61 -19.75 6.18
C MET A 1 26.44 -19.00 6.76
N SER A 2 25.81 -19.61 7.77
CA SER A 2 24.60 -19.11 8.42
C SER A 2 25.00 -18.59 9.79
N LEU A 3 24.65 -17.35 10.11
CA LEU A 3 24.89 -16.77 11.43
C LEU A 3 23.66 -17.03 12.30
N GLU A 4 23.85 -17.78 13.38
CA GLU A 4 22.83 -18.08 14.39
C GLU A 4 22.94 -17.03 15.51
N ILE A 5 21.88 -16.24 15.73
CA ILE A 5 21.79 -15.33 16.86
C ILE A 5 20.82 -15.96 17.88
N THR A 6 21.36 -16.43 19.00
CA THR A 6 20.60 -17.05 20.09
C THR A 6 20.04 -15.98 21.01
N VAL A 7 18.70 -15.85 21.06
CA VAL A 7 17.98 -15.09 22.09
C VAL A 7 17.25 -16.11 22.98
N PRO A 8 17.64 -16.28 24.26
CA PRO A 8 17.01 -17.26 25.14
C PRO A 8 15.67 -16.75 25.68
N GLY A 9 14.58 -17.48 25.43
CA GLY A 9 13.42 -17.47 26.33
C GLY A 9 12.04 -17.10 25.77
N THR A 10 11.86 -16.84 24.47
CA THR A 10 10.51 -16.84 23.84
C THR A 10 10.70 -17.10 22.34
N THR A 11 10.63 -18.36 21.95
CA THR A 11 10.72 -18.79 20.54
C THR A 11 9.34 -18.71 19.89
N GLU A 12 8.74 -17.52 19.83
CA GLU A 12 7.80 -17.24 18.75
C GLU A 12 8.64 -16.78 17.57
N LEU A 13 9.03 -17.77 16.77
CA LEU A 13 9.54 -17.54 15.43
C LEU A 13 8.51 -16.66 14.73
N TYR A 14 8.79 -15.37 14.54
CA TYR A 14 8.14 -14.58 13.52
C TYR A 14 8.64 -15.13 12.18
N LYS A 15 8.19 -16.34 11.84
CA LYS A 15 8.14 -16.78 10.48
C LYS A 15 7.38 -15.66 9.80
N ALA A 16 8.04 -14.93 8.90
CA ALA A 16 7.36 -14.08 7.96
C ALA A 16 6.55 -15.02 7.07
N GLU A 17 5.48 -15.57 7.63
CA GLU A 17 4.45 -16.26 6.90
C GLU A 17 4.02 -15.23 5.88
N ARG A 18 4.32 -15.49 4.60
CA ARG A 18 3.66 -14.79 3.50
C ARG A 18 2.18 -14.93 3.82
N ARG A 19 1.58 -13.90 4.42
CA ARG A 19 0.14 -13.90 4.68
C ARG A 19 -0.50 -14.24 3.34
N PRO A 20 -1.41 -15.22 3.28
CA PRO A 20 -2.03 -15.60 2.04
C PRO A 20 -2.54 -14.32 1.39
N GLN A 21 -1.93 -13.94 0.26
CA GLN A 21 -2.34 -12.73 -0.45
C GLN A 21 -3.82 -12.93 -0.75
N PRO A 22 -4.70 -12.01 -0.33
CA PRO A 22 -6.10 -12.16 -0.65
C PRO A 22 -6.20 -12.28 -2.16
N ASN A 23 -6.71 -13.42 -2.63
CA ASN A 23 -6.93 -13.65 -4.06
C ASN A 23 -8.15 -12.81 -4.46
N LEU A 24 -7.92 -11.51 -4.66
CA LEU A 24 -8.95 -10.56 -5.05
C LEU A 24 -9.34 -10.89 -6.48
N ARG A 25 -10.63 -11.21 -6.68
CA ARG A 25 -11.19 -11.42 -8.01
C ARG A 25 -11.05 -10.13 -8.84
N PRO A 26 -10.89 -10.22 -10.17
CA PRO A 26 -10.77 -9.05 -11.04
C PRO A 26 -11.89 -8.02 -10.85
N ASP A 27 -13.13 -8.47 -10.58
CA ASP A 27 -14.26 -7.58 -10.35
C ASP A 27 -14.15 -6.77 -9.05
N GLN A 28 -13.49 -7.30 -8.03
CA GLN A 28 -13.16 -6.54 -6.82
C GLN A 28 -12.06 -5.52 -7.09
N LEU A 29 -11.08 -5.87 -7.94
CA LEU A 29 -10.00 -4.97 -8.30
C LEU A 29 -10.50 -3.73 -9.07
N LYS A 30 -11.51 -3.91 -9.93
CA LYS A 30 -12.16 -2.80 -10.66
C LYS A 30 -12.77 -1.75 -9.74
N GLU A 31 -13.19 -2.09 -8.52
CA GLU A 31 -13.76 -1.12 -7.57
C GLU A 31 -12.72 -0.09 -7.09
N TYR A 32 -11.45 -0.51 -6.99
CA TYR A 32 -10.33 0.34 -6.59
C TYR A 32 -9.83 1.23 -7.73
N VAL A 33 -10.11 0.86 -8.98
CA VAL A 33 -9.73 1.64 -10.16
C VAL A 33 -10.42 3.01 -10.13
N GLY A 34 -9.65 4.04 -10.46
CA GLY A 34 -10.12 5.40 -10.52
C GLY A 34 -9.03 6.42 -10.28
N THR A 35 -9.42 7.68 -10.39
CA THR A 35 -8.55 8.82 -10.12
C THR A 35 -8.84 9.34 -8.73
N TYR A 36 -7.79 9.58 -7.96
CA TYR A 36 -7.88 10.08 -6.61
C TYR A 36 -7.00 11.31 -6.46
N TYR A 37 -7.55 12.33 -5.83
CA TYR A 37 -6.90 13.60 -5.60
C TYR A 37 -6.70 13.81 -4.09
N SER A 38 -5.51 14.25 -3.71
CA SER A 38 -5.22 14.68 -2.34
C SER A 38 -5.10 16.20 -2.31
N ASP A 39 -5.98 16.83 -1.55
CA ASP A 39 -5.96 18.28 -1.29
C ASP A 39 -4.75 18.68 -0.43
N GLU A 40 -4.29 17.79 0.45
CA GLU A 40 -3.18 18.05 1.37
C GLU A 40 -1.85 18.30 0.66
N ILE A 41 -1.63 17.67 -0.50
CA ILE A 41 -0.39 17.78 -1.26
C ILE A 41 -0.60 18.25 -2.70
N ASP A 42 -1.83 18.56 -3.10
CA ASP A 42 -2.22 18.93 -4.49
C ASP A 42 -1.69 17.93 -5.53
N VAL A 43 -1.90 16.64 -5.28
CA VAL A 43 -1.44 15.55 -6.17
C VAL A 43 -2.59 14.64 -6.57
N LEU A 44 -2.57 14.26 -7.85
CA LEU A 44 -3.50 13.31 -8.46
C LEU A 44 -2.82 11.96 -8.71
N TRP A 45 -3.41 10.90 -8.21
CA TRP A 45 -3.01 9.51 -8.37
C TRP A 45 -4.08 8.76 -9.15
N SER A 46 -3.69 8.07 -10.22
CA SER A 46 -4.59 7.20 -10.97
C SER A 46 -4.26 5.76 -10.66
N ILE A 47 -5.28 4.98 -10.28
CA ILE A 47 -5.17 3.55 -10.05
C ILE A 47 -5.81 2.84 -11.25
N ASP A 48 -5.01 2.05 -11.96
CA ASP A 48 -5.45 1.30 -13.14
C ASP A 48 -5.28 -0.20 -12.90
N LEU A 49 -6.10 -1.02 -13.54
CA LEU A 49 -5.98 -2.48 -13.50
C LEU A 49 -5.27 -2.94 -14.78
N VAL A 50 -4.05 -3.43 -14.65
CA VAL A 50 -3.21 -3.90 -15.76
C VAL A 50 -2.81 -5.35 -15.47
N GLU A 51 -3.12 -6.27 -16.40
CA GLU A 51 -2.77 -7.70 -16.28
C GLU A 51 -3.27 -8.36 -14.97
N GLY A 52 -4.42 -7.91 -14.46
CA GLY A 52 -4.99 -8.43 -13.20
C GLY A 52 -4.32 -7.92 -11.93
N LYS A 53 -3.43 -6.93 -12.03
CA LYS A 53 -2.81 -6.23 -10.89
C LYS A 53 -3.16 -4.75 -10.91
N LEU A 54 -3.29 -4.16 -9.72
CA LEU A 54 -3.46 -2.71 -9.62
C LEU A 54 -2.11 -2.03 -9.84
N ARG A 55 -2.12 -0.94 -10.59
CA ARG A 55 -0.96 -0.10 -10.87
C ARG A 55 -1.30 1.33 -10.48
N VAL A 56 -0.42 1.96 -9.71
CA VAL A 56 -0.54 3.38 -9.37
C VAL A 56 0.27 4.20 -10.38
N ARG A 57 -0.40 5.10 -11.09
CA ARG A 57 0.18 6.10 -11.98
C ARG A 57 0.19 7.46 -11.31
N ARG A 58 1.32 8.14 -11.39
CA ARG A 58 1.56 9.46 -10.78
C ARG A 58 2.18 10.37 -11.82
N LYS A 59 1.72 11.60 -11.96
CA LYS A 59 2.10 12.53 -13.05
C LYS A 59 3.63 12.76 -13.20
N ARG A 60 4.41 12.56 -12.14
CA ARG A 60 5.88 12.80 -12.11
C ARG A 60 6.71 11.58 -11.71
N PHE A 61 6.10 10.42 -11.51
CA PHE A 61 6.81 9.22 -11.08
C PHE A 61 6.48 8.06 -11.98
N GLU A 62 7.40 7.09 -12.04
CA GLU A 62 7.12 5.83 -12.69
C GLU A 62 5.90 5.15 -12.05
N ASP A 63 5.12 4.53 -12.91
CA ASP A 63 4.01 3.71 -12.51
C ASP A 63 4.52 2.51 -11.70
N LYS A 64 3.94 2.28 -10.51
CA LYS A 64 4.32 1.15 -9.65
C LYS A 64 3.17 0.17 -9.54
N THR A 65 3.50 -1.11 -9.53
CA THR A 65 2.52 -2.18 -9.28
C THR A 65 2.23 -2.23 -7.79
N LEU A 66 0.94 -2.25 -7.44
CA LEU A 66 0.45 -2.39 -6.08
C LEU A 66 0.30 -3.87 -5.76
N GLU A 67 0.95 -4.29 -4.67
CA GLU A 67 0.83 -5.65 -4.15
C GLU A 67 -0.21 -5.66 -3.03
N PRO A 68 -1.13 -6.65 -3.00
CA PRO A 68 -2.16 -6.72 -1.97
C PRO A 68 -1.54 -7.14 -0.63
N SER A 69 -1.77 -6.34 0.42
CA SER A 69 -1.47 -6.70 1.81
C SER A 69 -2.70 -7.18 2.58
N SER A 70 -3.90 -6.75 2.20
CA SER A 70 -5.18 -7.06 2.84
C SER A 70 -6.35 -6.77 1.89
N LEU A 71 -7.58 -7.10 2.28
CA LEU A 71 -8.78 -6.90 1.44
C LEU A 71 -8.90 -5.47 0.87
N ASN A 72 -8.63 -4.47 1.72
CA ASN A 72 -8.61 -3.05 1.33
C ASN A 72 -7.20 -2.44 1.44
N GLY A 73 -6.17 -3.26 1.60
CA GLY A 73 -4.80 -2.82 1.87
C GLY A 73 -3.87 -3.23 0.73
N PHE A 74 -3.12 -2.27 0.21
CA PHE A 74 -2.13 -2.50 -0.84
C PHE A 74 -0.84 -1.77 -0.47
N TYR A 75 0.28 -2.20 -1.02
CA TYR A 75 1.54 -1.51 -0.82
C TYR A 75 2.37 -1.50 -2.09
N PHE A 76 3.29 -0.56 -2.17
CA PHE A 76 4.38 -0.58 -3.14
C PHE A 76 5.65 -0.06 -2.49
N THR A 77 6.80 -0.54 -2.94
CA THR A 77 8.09 -0.04 -2.52
C THR A 77 8.66 0.85 -3.62
N HIS A 78 9.17 2.00 -3.22
CA HIS A 78 9.95 2.88 -4.06
C HIS A 78 11.37 2.90 -3.52
N SER A 79 12.28 2.35 -4.30
CA SER A 79 13.71 2.41 -4.07
C SER A 79 14.27 3.61 -4.81
N ASP A 80 14.95 4.48 -4.09
CA ASP A 80 15.80 5.54 -4.63
C ASP A 80 17.27 5.22 -4.32
N ASP A 81 18.24 6.01 -4.80
CA ASP A 81 19.69 5.75 -4.64
C ASP A 81 20.14 5.55 -3.19
N THR A 82 19.38 6.08 -2.23
CA THR A 82 19.77 6.13 -0.82
C THR A 82 18.85 5.36 0.13
N THR A 83 17.60 5.06 -0.24
CA THR A 83 16.61 4.48 0.69
C THR A 83 15.45 3.80 -0.03
N ASP A 84 15.04 2.65 0.50
CA ASP A 84 13.76 2.00 0.19
C ASP A 84 12.64 2.56 1.08
N ILE A 85 11.64 3.18 0.46
CA ILE A 85 10.44 3.66 1.13
C ILE A 85 9.26 2.79 0.70
N THR A 86 8.58 2.19 1.69
CA THR A 86 7.34 1.45 1.42
C THR A 86 6.15 2.34 1.69
N TYR A 87 5.26 2.41 0.71
CA TYR A 87 4.00 3.14 0.79
C TYR A 87 2.87 2.12 1.00
N LEU A 88 2.11 2.30 2.08
CA LEU A 88 0.92 1.51 2.37
C LEU A 88 -0.32 2.31 2.00
N LEU A 89 -1.11 1.79 1.07
CA LEU A 89 -2.41 2.31 0.67
C LEU A 89 -3.50 1.54 1.41
N ASN A 90 -4.32 2.27 2.16
CA ASN A 90 -5.49 1.71 2.83
C ASN A 90 -6.74 2.34 2.25
N PHE A 91 -7.49 1.56 1.46
CA PHE A 91 -8.73 2.01 0.86
C PHE A 91 -9.88 1.98 1.87
N GLN A 92 -10.70 3.01 1.82
CA GLN A 92 -11.87 3.16 2.67
C GLN A 92 -13.13 3.09 1.82
N ARG A 93 -14.07 2.27 2.29
CA ARG A 93 -15.40 2.16 1.71
C ARG A 93 -16.32 3.18 2.38
N ALA A 94 -17.10 3.90 1.59
CA ALA A 94 -18.16 4.75 2.09
C ALA A 94 -19.36 3.91 2.57
N LYS A 95 -20.37 4.59 3.13
CA LYS A 95 -21.59 3.94 3.66
C LYS A 95 -22.38 3.16 2.60
N ASP A 96 -22.20 3.47 1.32
CA ASP A 96 -22.79 2.76 0.19
C ASP A 96 -21.98 1.51 -0.24
N GLY A 97 -20.89 1.20 0.46
CA GLY A 97 -20.01 0.07 0.18
C GLY A 97 -18.96 0.31 -0.91
N LYS A 98 -18.96 1.48 -1.55
CA LYS A 98 -18.01 1.81 -2.63
C LYS A 98 -16.75 2.45 -2.09
N ILE A 99 -15.64 2.22 -2.80
CA ILE A 99 -14.35 2.86 -2.51
C ILE A 99 -14.43 4.33 -2.95
N ASN A 100 -14.43 5.25 -1.97
CA ASN A 100 -14.42 6.69 -2.23
C ASN A 100 -13.10 7.37 -1.85
N GLN A 101 -12.26 6.71 -1.05
CA GLN A 101 -11.09 7.33 -0.45
C GLN A 101 -10.03 6.26 -0.21
N PHE A 102 -8.77 6.67 -0.21
CA PHE A 102 -7.70 5.89 0.41
C PHE A 102 -6.77 6.79 1.21
N THR A 103 -6.01 6.16 2.08
CA THR A 103 -4.97 6.83 2.85
C THR A 103 -3.63 6.20 2.54
N VAL A 104 -2.63 7.04 2.29
CA VAL A 104 -1.26 6.62 2.06
C VAL A 104 -0.45 6.89 3.30
N SER A 105 0.24 5.86 3.77
CA SER A 105 1.25 5.98 4.81
C SER A 105 2.60 5.60 4.21
N ALA A 106 3.55 6.53 4.22
CA ALA A 106 4.94 6.25 3.87
C ALA A 106 5.72 5.89 5.13
N GLY A 107 6.51 4.82 5.08
CA GLY A 107 7.35 4.43 6.19
C GLY A 107 8.50 3.53 5.75
N ARG A 108 9.58 3.58 6.51
CA ARG A 108 10.62 2.57 6.46
C ARG A 108 10.17 1.42 7.34
N LEU A 109 10.28 0.18 6.85
CA LEU A 109 9.98 -1.01 7.66
C LEU A 109 11.15 -1.27 8.64
N GLU A 110 11.45 -0.30 9.49
CA GLU A 110 12.43 -0.44 10.57
C GLU A 110 11.73 -0.16 11.89
N PHE A 111 11.72 -1.21 12.72
CA PHE A 111 11.17 -1.30 14.07
C PHE A 111 11.45 -0.03 14.89
N LEU A 112 10.44 0.83 15.12
CA LEU A 112 10.46 1.80 16.23
C LEU A 112 9.04 2.02 16.82
N PRO A 113 8.91 2.15 18.16
CA PRO A 113 7.66 2.00 18.90
C PRO A 113 6.67 3.18 18.86
N ALA A 114 6.88 4.17 18.01
CA ALA A 114 5.95 5.31 17.88
C ALA A 114 6.15 6.02 16.53
N GLN A 115 5.61 5.47 15.45
CA GLN A 115 5.75 6.09 14.13
C GLN A 115 4.56 7.00 13.80
N CYS A 116 4.85 8.30 13.73
CA CYS A 116 4.07 9.26 12.97
C CYS A 116 4.13 8.86 11.48
N PHE A 117 3.24 7.98 11.05
CA PHE A 117 2.98 7.80 9.63
C PHE A 117 2.34 9.10 9.15
N ILE A 118 3.02 9.84 8.28
CA ILE A 118 2.37 10.92 7.52
C ILE A 118 1.28 10.22 6.71
N LYS A 119 0.04 10.40 7.14
CA LYS A 119 -1.13 9.76 6.57
C LYS A 119 -1.79 10.76 5.66
N ILE A 120 -1.55 10.61 4.36
CA ILE A 120 -2.10 11.50 3.34
C ILE A 120 -3.40 10.91 2.84
N VAL A 121 -4.45 11.72 2.83
CA VAL A 121 -5.78 11.36 2.37
C VAL A 121 -5.94 11.67 0.89
N PHE A 122 -6.45 10.70 0.14
CA PHE A 122 -6.80 10.83 -1.26
C PHE A 122 -8.28 10.49 -1.45
N SER A 123 -9.04 11.43 -2.01
CA SER A 123 -10.45 11.26 -2.32
C SER A 123 -10.65 10.95 -3.80
N LYS A 124 -11.56 10.03 -4.12
CA LYS A 124 -11.88 9.65 -5.49
C LYS A 124 -12.56 10.83 -6.19
N THR A 125 -11.95 11.30 -7.27
CA THR A 125 -12.46 12.40 -8.09
C THR A 125 -13.00 11.84 -9.39
N LEU A 126 -14.25 12.20 -9.70
CA LEU A 126 -14.86 12.00 -11.00
C LEU A 126 -14.51 13.23 -11.84
N LEU A 127 -13.47 13.11 -12.66
CA LEU A 127 -13.14 14.07 -13.71
C LEU A 127 -14.02 13.83 -14.93
#